data_AF-A0A2Z4MCT1-F1
#
_entry.id   AF-A0A2Z4MCT1-F1
#
_cell.length_a   1.000
_cell.length_b   1.000
_cell.length_c   1.000
_cell.angle_alpha   90.00
_cell.angle_beta   90.00
_cell.angle_gamma   90.00
#
_symmetry.space_group_name_H-M   'P 1'
#
loop_
_entity.id
_entity.type
_entity.pdbx_description
1 polymer ?
#
loop_
_entity_poly.entity_id
_entity_poly.type
_entity_poly.pdbx_seq_one_letter_code
_entity_poly.pdbx_strand_id
1 'polypeptide(L)' 'MSSRTGESIVRLKKELEQFMSLDELTTDMVHRFIDKIEVQADGSVNIHYKFTATALLTF' A
#
# COMPACT_ATOMS: atom_id res chain seq x y z
N MET A 1 7.52 -15.37 34.02
CA MET A 1 6.84 -14.37 33.16
C MET A 1 7.37 -14.33 31.72
N SER A 2 8.22 -15.28 31.29
CA SER A 2 8.89 -15.27 29.98
C SER A 2 8.14 -15.99 28.84
N SER A 3 7.22 -16.93 29.10
CA SER A 3 6.56 -17.68 28.02
C SER A 3 5.50 -16.88 27.25
N ARG A 4 4.70 -16.04 27.94
CA ARG A 4 3.65 -15.23 27.30
C ARG A 4 4.20 -14.22 26.28
N THR A 5 5.37 -13.64 26.56
CA THR A 5 6.02 -12.69 25.64
C THR A 5 6.57 -13.40 24.41
N GLY A 6 7.17 -14.59 24.58
CA GLY A 6 7.63 -15.42 23.47
C GLY A 6 6.49 -15.87 22.57
N GLU A 7 5.40 -16.37 23.15
CA GLU A 7 4.19 -16.76 22.42
C GLU A 7 3.56 -15.57 21.66
N SER A 8 3.54 -14.39 22.26
CA SER A 8 3.04 -13.17 21.60
C SER A 8 3.90 -12.75 20.42
N ILE A 9 5.23 -12.86 20.50
CA ILE A 9 6.13 -12.51 19.39
C ILE A 9 5.96 -13.48 18.21
N VAL A 10 5.80 -14.78 18.50
CA VAL A 10 5.56 -15.79 17.46
C VAL A 10 4.24 -15.52 16.74
N ARG A 11 3.19 -15.15 17.46
CA ARG A 11 1.89 -14.80 16.87
C ARG A 11 1.98 -13.57 15.97
N LEU A 12 2.64 -12.51 16.45
CA LEU A 12 2.83 -11.26 15.68
C LEU A 12 3.63 -11.49 14.39
N LYS A 13 4.66 -12.33 14.42
CA LYS A 13 5.40 -12.69 13.20
C LYS A 13 4.52 -13.37 12.16
N LYS A 14 3.68 -14.30 12.59
CA LYS A 14 2.75 -15.02 11.69
C LYS A 14 1.70 -14.08 11.09
N GLU A 15 1.13 -13.19 11.91
CA GLU A 15 0.18 -12.18 11.44
C GLU A 15 0.83 -11.22 10.42
N LEU A 16 2.10 -10.86 10.63
CA LEU A 16 2.86 -10.03 9.71
C LEU A 16 3.19 -10.75 8.40
N GLU A 17 3.59 -12.02 8.45
CA GLU A 17 3.82 -12.84 7.26
C GLU A 17 2.54 -12.96 6.41
N GLN A 18 1.38 -13.14 7.04
CA GLN A 18 0.09 -13.14 6.36
C GLN A 18 -0.28 -11.78 5.76
N PHE A 19 0.07 -10.69 6.45
CA PHE A 19 -0.10 -9.34 5.92
C PHE A 19 0.82 -9.07 4.74
N MET A 20 2.06 -9.55 4.79
CA MET A 20 3.03 -9.40 3.69
C MET A 20 2.73 -10.32 2.50
N SER A 21 1.98 -11.41 2.68
CA SER A 21 1.51 -12.27 1.59
C SER A 21 0.29 -11.72 0.84
N LEU A 22 -0.15 -10.50 1.15
CA LEU A 22 -1.17 -9.82 0.34
C LEU A 22 -0.54 -9.42 -1.00
N ASP A 23 -0.91 -10.15 -2.05
CA ASP A 23 -0.50 -9.87 -3.44
C ASP A 23 -1.11 -8.56 -3.99
N GLU A 24 -2.03 -7.94 -3.24
CA GLU A 24 -2.72 -6.71 -3.61
C GLU A 24 -2.52 -5.63 -2.54
N LEU A 25 -2.34 -4.39 -3.01
CA LEU A 25 -2.31 -3.22 -2.13
C LEU A 25 -3.71 -2.93 -1.61
N THR A 26 -3.85 -2.74 -0.30
CA THR A 26 -5.11 -2.25 0.27
C THR A 26 -5.36 -0.80 -0.15
N THR A 27 -6.62 -0.38 -0.20
CA THR A 27 -7.01 0.99 -0.54
C THR A 27 -6.27 2.04 0.29
N ASP A 28 -6.13 1.80 1.60
CA ASP A 28 -5.40 2.69 2.50
C ASP A 28 -3.90 2.78 2.16
N MET A 29 -3.30 1.69 1.70
CA MET A 29 -1.91 1.69 1.23
C MET A 29 -1.81 2.47 -0.08
N VAL A 30 -2.71 2.25 -1.03
CA VAL A 30 -2.77 3.00 -2.31
C VAL A 30 -2.90 4.50 -2.07
N HIS A 31 -3.77 4.92 -1.15
CA HIS A 31 -3.95 6.33 -0.80
C HIS A 31 -2.66 7.00 -0.28
N ARG A 32 -1.83 6.28 0.49
CA ARG A 32 -0.54 6.82 0.98
C ARG A 32 0.46 7.07 -0.15
N PHE A 33 0.31 6.38 -1.26
CA PHE A 33 1.15 6.54 -2.44
C PHE A 33 0.69 7.65 -3.37
N ILE A 34 -0.45 8.30 -3.11
CA ILE A 34 -0.84 9.48 -3.89
C ILE A 34 0.11 10.64 -3.56
N ASP A 35 0.68 11.23 -4.59
CA ASP A 35 1.53 12.43 -4.52
C ASP A 35 0.69 13.69 -4.71
N LYS A 36 -0.11 13.73 -5.79
CA LYS A 36 -0.95 14.86 -6.15
C LYS A 36 -2.20 14.39 -6.88
N ILE A 37 -3.30 15.13 -6.70
CA ILE A 37 -4.51 15.00 -7.51
C ILE A 37 -4.70 16.32 -8.27
N GLU A 38 -4.80 16.24 -9.59
CA GLU A 38 -5.07 17.38 -10.46
C GLU A 38 -6.48 17.27 -11.02
N VAL A 39 -7.27 18.32 -10.84
CA VAL A 39 -8.60 18.45 -11.45
C VAL A 39 -8.49 19.47 -12.57
N GLN A 40 -8.81 19.04 -13.78
CA GLN A 40 -8.76 19.88 -14.97
C GLN A 40 -10.05 20.68 -15.11
N ALA A 41 -10.02 21.73 -15.94
CA ALA A 41 -11.17 22.61 -16.18
C ALA A 41 -12.35 21.89 -16.85
N ASP A 42 -12.10 20.76 -17.53
CA ASP A 42 -13.12 19.89 -18.11
C ASP A 42 -13.74 18.90 -17.11
N GLY A 43 -13.29 18.94 -15.85
CA GLY A 43 -13.74 18.05 -14.78
C GLY A 43 -13.02 16.70 -14.72
N SER A 44 -12.03 16.45 -15.61
CA SER A 44 -11.22 15.23 -15.54
C SER A 44 -10.25 15.26 -14.36
N VAL A 45 -9.92 14.08 -13.82
CA VAL A 45 -9.06 13.92 -12.64
C VAL A 45 -7.82 13.10 -13.03
N ASN A 46 -6.64 13.65 -12.75
CA ASN A 46 -5.37 12.96 -12.90
C ASN A 46 -4.74 12.72 -11.52
N ILE A 47 -4.44 11.46 -11.21
CA ILE A 47 -3.87 11.05 -9.92
C ILE A 47 -2.40 10.67 -10.15
N HIS A 48 -1.50 11.42 -9.52
CA HIS A 48 -0.07 11.20 -9.55
C HIS A 48 0.33 10.33 -8.37
N TYR A 49 1.03 9.22 -8.62
CA TYR A 49 1.51 8.29 -7.60
C TYR A 49 3.03 8.38 -7.41
N LYS A 50 3.48 8.18 -6.17
CA LYS A 50 4.88 8.24 -5.71
C LYS A 50 5.78 7.11 -6.22
N PHE A 51 5.21 6.04 -6.77
CA PHE A 51 5.96 4.90 -7.31
C PHE A 51 6.16 4.95 -8.82
N THR A 52 6.02 6.12 -9.45
CA THR A 52 6.23 6.25 -10.89
C THR A 52 7.69 6.01 -11.29
N ALA A 53 7.95 4.84 -11.89
CA ALA A 53 8.73 4.82 -13.11
C ALA A 53 7.77 5.14 -14.26
N THR A 54 8.18 6.00 -15.19
CA THR A 54 7.44 6.36 -16.40
C THR A 54 7.10 5.09 -17.20
N ALA A 55 5.95 4.48 -16.95
CA ALA A 55 5.38 3.47 -17.82
C ALA A 55 4.41 4.19 -18.76
N LEU A 56 4.91 4.57 -19.93
CA LEU A 56 4.06 4.90 -21.07
C LEU A 56 3.34 3.61 -21.47
N LEU A 57 2.09 3.46 -21.03
CA LEU A 57 1.19 2.47 -21.60
C LEU A 57 0.74 2.99 -22.97
N THR A 58 1.52 2.69 -24.01
CA THR A 58 1.05 2.72 -25.39
C THR A 58 0.12 1.52 -25.59
N PHE A 59 -1.17 1.80 -25.82
CA PHE A 59 -2.14 0.87 -26.39
C PHE A 59 -2.33 1.18 -27.88
#